data_AF-A0A378X347-F1
#
_entry.id   AF-A0A378X347-F1
#
_cell.length_a   1.000
_cell.length_b   1.000
_cell.length_c   1.000
_cell.angle_alpha   90.00
_cell.angle_beta   90.00
_cell.angle_gamma   90.00
#
_symmetry.space_group_name_H-M   'P 1'
#
loop_
_entity.id
_entity.type
_entity.pdbx_description
1 polymer ?
#
loop_
_entity_poly.entity_id
_entity_poly.type
_entity_poly.pdbx_seq_one_letter_code
_entity_poly.pdbx_strand_id
1 'polypeptide(L)'
;MLGIRGVARGMSVLVGAAALTIAEVVVPGPASAVAVPGFDHIVVVMFENIGYDTIIGTASAPYFNQLADTGALFTDSHALTHPSQPNYIALFSGATQGVVDDSCPYDVTGVDNLGTRLAAAGHSFAGYAESMPTPGCRLPA
;
A
#
# COMPACT_ATOMS: atom_id res chain seq x y z
N MET A 1 79.98 37.43 -10.36
CA MET A 1 80.17 36.20 -11.14
C MET A 1 79.08 35.23 -10.69
N LEU A 2 77.89 35.24 -11.30
CA LEU A 2 77.46 34.43 -12.46
C LEU A 2 77.68 32.92 -12.27
N GLY A 3 76.59 32.15 -12.18
CA GLY A 3 76.62 30.68 -12.25
C GLY A 3 75.31 29.99 -11.88
N ILE A 4 74.38 29.89 -12.85
CA ILE A 4 73.13 29.11 -12.81
C ILE A 4 73.42 27.61 -12.91
N ARG A 5 72.61 26.74 -12.29
CA ARG A 5 72.03 25.50 -12.88
C ARG A 5 70.99 24.88 -11.95
N GLY A 6 69.73 24.90 -12.39
CA GLY A 6 68.62 24.14 -11.78
C GLY A 6 68.52 22.72 -12.34
N VAL A 7 67.86 21.84 -11.60
CA VAL A 7 67.34 20.55 -12.08
C VAL A 7 65.93 20.38 -11.52
N ALA A 8 64.97 20.22 -12.44
CA ALA A 8 63.54 20.07 -12.17
C ALA A 8 63.19 18.63 -11.76
N ARG A 9 62.24 18.50 -10.82
CA ARG A 9 61.62 17.24 -10.41
C ARG A 9 60.61 16.79 -11.47
N GLY A 10 60.78 15.59 -12.03
CA GLY A 10 59.76 14.92 -12.83
C GLY A 10 58.94 13.97 -11.95
N MET A 11 57.67 14.31 -11.71
CA MET A 11 56.71 13.46 -11.01
C MET A 11 55.94 12.65 -12.08
N SER A 12 56.19 11.34 -12.14
CA SER A 12 55.48 10.45 -13.07
C SER A 12 54.07 10.18 -12.54
N VAL A 13 53.05 10.51 -13.34
CA VAL A 13 51.66 10.14 -13.08
C VAL A 13 51.38 8.83 -13.81
N LEU A 14 51.13 7.76 -13.05
CA LEU A 14 50.61 6.50 -13.58
C LEU A 14 49.10 6.64 -13.77
N VAL A 15 48.65 6.67 -15.01
CA VAL A 15 47.23 6.55 -15.37
C VAL A 15 46.86 5.07 -15.37
N GLY A 16 46.19 4.62 -14.32
CA GLY A 16 45.60 3.27 -14.26
C GLY A 16 44.27 3.24 -15.01
N ALA A 17 44.17 2.43 -16.07
CA ALA A 17 42.91 2.18 -16.76
C ALA A 17 42.00 1.31 -15.87
N ALA A 18 40.89 1.87 -15.38
CA ALA A 18 39.84 1.12 -14.72
C ALA A 18 38.99 0.41 -15.78
N ALA A 19 39.04 -0.92 -15.82
CA ALA A 19 38.14 -1.73 -16.64
C ALA A 19 36.73 -1.65 -16.03
N LEU A 20 35.79 -1.03 -16.75
CA LEU A 20 34.39 -0.92 -16.36
C LEU A 20 33.68 -2.24 -16.75
N THR A 21 33.38 -3.09 -15.78
CA THR A 21 32.54 -4.27 -16.00
C THR A 21 31.09 -3.83 -16.13
N ILE A 22 30.49 -4.01 -17.31
CA ILE A 22 29.05 -3.88 -17.50
C ILE A 22 28.35 -5.05 -16.79
N ALA A 23 27.62 -4.76 -15.72
CA ALA A 23 26.68 -5.71 -15.15
C ALA A 23 25.44 -5.74 -16.05
N GLU A 24 25.15 -6.88 -16.66
CA GLU A 24 23.90 -7.07 -17.39
C GLU A 24 22.74 -7.00 -16.39
N VAL A 25 21.86 -6.02 -16.57
CA VAL A 25 20.61 -5.93 -15.83
C VAL A 25 19.71 -7.05 -16.37
N VAL A 26 19.60 -8.15 -15.63
CA VAL A 26 18.56 -9.14 -15.86
C VAL A 26 17.24 -8.47 -15.54
N VAL A 27 16.52 -8.04 -16.58
CA VAL A 27 15.12 -7.60 -16.45
C VAL A 27 14.31 -8.88 -16.25
N PRO A 28 13.68 -9.10 -15.08
CA PRO A 28 12.79 -10.25 -14.92
C PRO A 28 11.71 -10.16 -15.98
N GLY A 29 11.55 -11.23 -16.77
CA GLY A 29 10.45 -11.36 -17.74
C GLY A 29 9.10 -11.19 -17.04
N PRO A 30 8.03 -10.84 -17.78
CA PRO A 30 6.72 -10.68 -17.18
C PRO A 30 6.36 -11.96 -16.43
N ALA A 31 6.16 -11.84 -15.11
CA ALA A 31 5.62 -12.93 -14.33
C ALA A 31 4.31 -13.36 -14.99
N SER A 32 4.18 -14.64 -15.33
CA SER A 32 2.89 -15.19 -15.75
C SER A 32 1.89 -14.88 -14.64
N ALA A 33 1.01 -13.90 -14.89
CA ALA A 33 -0.08 -13.61 -13.99
C ALA A 33 -0.92 -14.89 -13.91
N VAL A 34 -0.88 -15.56 -12.76
CA VAL A 34 -1.88 -16.58 -12.44
C VAL A 34 -3.22 -15.87 -12.59
N ALA A 35 -4.05 -16.35 -13.51
CA ALA A 35 -5.37 -15.78 -13.70
C ALA A 35 -6.12 -15.89 -12.37
N VAL A 36 -6.44 -14.74 -11.77
CA VAL A 36 -7.28 -14.71 -10.57
C VAL A 36 -8.62 -15.31 -10.96
N PRO A 37 -9.10 -16.36 -10.27
CA PRO A 37 -10.41 -16.92 -10.54
C PRO A 37 -11.48 -15.83 -10.50
N GLY A 38 -12.48 -15.92 -11.38
CA GLY A 38 -13.67 -15.10 -11.25
C GLY A 38 -14.37 -15.46 -9.94
N PHE A 39 -14.61 -14.48 -9.09
CA PHE A 39 -15.40 -14.66 -7.87
C PHE A 39 -16.84 -14.21 -8.11
N ASP A 40 -17.82 -15.02 -7.70
CA ASP A 40 -19.23 -14.61 -7.73
C ASP A 40 -19.52 -13.50 -6.71
N HIS A 41 -18.83 -13.54 -5.57
CA HIS A 41 -18.96 -12.58 -4.47
C HIS A 41 -17.61 -12.30 -3.82
N ILE A 42 -17.41 -11.04 -3.44
CA ILE A 42 -16.27 -10.60 -2.63
C ILE A 42 -16.83 -9.96 -1.36
N VAL A 43 -16.38 -10.43 -0.20
CA VAL A 43 -16.75 -9.88 1.10
C VAL A 43 -15.50 -9.31 1.75
N VAL A 44 -15.54 -8.01 2.08
CA VAL A 44 -14.47 -7.33 2.81
C VAL A 44 -14.99 -7.04 4.22
N VAL A 45 -14.34 -7.63 5.22
CA VAL A 45 -14.64 -7.40 6.63
C VAL A 45 -13.55 -6.52 7.22
N MET A 46 -13.94 -5.44 7.87
CA MET A 46 -13.04 -4.46 8.45
C MET A 46 -13.30 -4.33 9.95
N PHE A 47 -12.23 -4.36 10.73
CA PHE A 47 -12.30 -4.21 12.18
C PHE A 47 -11.71 -2.87 12.61
N GLU A 48 -12.38 -2.19 13.54
CA GLU A 48 -11.91 -0.94 14.12
C GLU A 48 -10.90 -1.22 15.24
N ASN A 49 -9.75 -0.54 15.21
CA ASN A 49 -8.69 -0.58 16.23
C ASN A 49 -8.20 -1.99 16.64
N ILE A 50 -8.24 -2.96 15.72
CA ILE A 50 -7.71 -4.31 15.95
C ILE A 50 -6.31 -4.46 15.33
N GLY A 51 -5.34 -4.83 16.16
CA GLY A 51 -3.96 -5.11 15.73
C GLY A 51 -3.74 -6.58 15.36
N TYR A 52 -2.68 -6.84 14.59
CA TYR A 52 -2.30 -8.18 14.10
C TYR A 52 -2.21 -9.21 15.24
N ASP A 53 -1.44 -8.91 16.30
CA ASP A 53 -1.19 -9.82 17.42
C ASP A 53 -2.41 -10.03 18.32
N THR A 54 -3.49 -9.26 18.14
CA THR A 54 -4.77 -9.51 18.83
C THR A 54 -5.55 -10.65 18.16
N ILE A 55 -5.27 -10.92 16.88
CA ILE A 55 -5.96 -11.93 16.07
C ILE A 55 -5.07 -13.14 15.83
N ILE A 56 -3.88 -12.94 15.24
CA ILE A 56 -3.03 -14.04 14.79
C ILE A 56 -2.34 -14.71 15.98
N GLY A 57 -2.44 -16.03 16.05
CA GLY A 57 -1.92 -16.85 17.15
C GLY A 57 -2.78 -16.85 18.42
N THR A 58 -3.91 -16.13 18.44
CA THR A 58 -4.75 -16.00 19.65
C THR A 58 -5.97 -16.91 19.61
N ALA A 59 -6.34 -17.47 20.77
CA ALA A 59 -7.54 -18.31 20.91
C ALA A 59 -8.86 -17.51 20.85
N SER A 60 -8.80 -16.19 20.92
CA SER A 60 -9.97 -15.30 20.86
C SER A 60 -10.52 -15.10 19.44
N ALA A 61 -9.75 -15.42 18.40
CA ALA A 61 -10.15 -15.26 17.01
C ALA A 61 -9.91 -16.55 16.19
N PRO A 62 -10.46 -17.71 16.60
CA PRO A 62 -10.10 -19.01 16.02
C PRO A 62 -10.45 -19.12 14.53
N TYR A 63 -11.55 -18.49 14.10
CA TYR A 63 -11.96 -18.50 12.69
C TYR A 63 -10.99 -17.71 11.80
N PHE A 64 -10.51 -16.55 12.26
CA PHE A 64 -9.53 -15.76 11.50
C PHE A 64 -8.17 -16.44 11.41
N ASN A 65 -7.76 -17.16 12.46
CA ASN A 65 -6.55 -17.99 12.41
C ASN A 65 -6.69 -19.10 11.36
N GLN A 66 -7.83 -19.78 11.29
CA GLN A 66 -8.09 -20.78 10.25
C GLN A 66 -8.05 -20.19 8.83
N LEU A 67 -8.59 -18.98 8.63
CA LEU A 67 -8.51 -18.29 7.34
C LEU A 67 -7.07 -17.91 6.99
N ALA A 68 -6.27 -17.47 7.97
CA ALA A 68 -4.87 -17.15 7.76
C ALA A 68 -4.04 -18.37 7.35
N ASP A 69 -4.33 -19.55 7.90
CA ASP A 69 -3.64 -20.81 7.58
C ASP A 69 -3.96 -21.34 6.18
N THR A 70 -5.13 -20.99 5.64
CA THR A 70 -5.64 -21.53 4.36
C THR A 70 -5.67 -20.50 3.22
N GLY A 71 -5.40 -19.24 3.54
CA GLY A 71 -5.43 -18.12 2.62
C GLY A 71 -4.08 -17.40 2.49
N ALA A 72 -4.16 -16.14 2.03
CA ALA A 72 -3.01 -15.24 2.02
C ALA A 72 -3.03 -14.37 3.28
N LEU A 73 -1.95 -14.43 4.05
CA LEU A 73 -1.74 -13.58 5.22
C LEU A 73 -0.72 -12.49 4.90
N PHE A 74 -1.14 -11.24 4.99
CA PHE A 74 -0.29 -10.08 4.76
C PHE A 74 0.37 -9.67 6.09
N THR A 75 1.63 -10.03 6.29
CA THR A 75 2.39 -9.74 7.53
C THR A 75 3.05 -8.36 7.53
N ASP A 76 2.98 -7.64 6.41
CA ASP A 76 3.55 -6.30 6.22
C ASP A 76 2.50 -5.33 5.63
N SER A 77 1.28 -5.38 6.19
CA SER A 77 0.17 -4.50 5.81
C SER A 77 0.01 -3.39 6.86
N HIS A 78 0.11 -2.14 6.45
CA HIS A 78 0.07 -0.97 7.33
C HIS A 78 -1.07 -0.03 6.98
N ALA A 79 -1.56 0.71 7.98
CA ALA A 79 -2.39 1.88 7.74
C ALA A 79 -1.59 2.97 7.01
N LEU A 80 -2.28 3.83 6.25
CA LEU A 80 -1.64 4.95 5.56
C LEU A 80 -1.33 6.11 6.50
N THR A 81 -2.18 6.32 7.51
CA THR A 81 -2.05 7.40 8.49
C THR A 81 -2.80 7.06 9.77
N HIS A 82 -2.77 7.99 10.73
CA HIS A 82 -3.66 8.00 11.89
C HIS A 82 -4.31 9.40 11.97
N PRO A 83 -5.64 9.51 12.19
CA PRO A 83 -6.56 8.49 12.73
C PRO A 83 -7.27 7.59 11.67
N SER A 84 -8.34 6.87 12.05
CA SER A 84 -8.95 5.77 11.27
C SER A 84 -9.67 6.24 9.99
N GLN A 85 -10.46 7.31 10.04
CA GLN A 85 -11.34 7.76 8.95
C GLN A 85 -10.61 8.00 7.61
N PRO A 86 -9.43 8.66 7.55
CA PRO A 86 -8.66 8.77 6.31
C PRO A 86 -8.32 7.42 5.66
N ASN A 87 -8.06 6.37 6.46
CA ASN A 87 -7.70 5.05 5.95
C ASN A 87 -8.90 4.36 5.30
N TYR A 88 -10.11 4.51 5.85
CA TYR A 88 -11.33 3.96 5.26
C TYR A 88 -11.67 4.59 3.92
N ILE A 89 -11.53 5.91 3.84
CA ILE A 89 -11.71 6.64 2.59
C ILE A 89 -10.66 6.19 1.57
N ALA A 90 -9.40 6.02 1.98
CA ALA A 90 -8.35 5.57 1.08
C ALA A 90 -8.52 4.13 0.61
N LEU A 91 -8.96 3.21 1.46
CA LEU A 91 -9.27 1.83 1.04
C LEU A 91 -10.38 1.82 -0.03
N PHE A 92 -11.38 2.69 0.11
CA PHE A 92 -12.55 2.67 -0.76
C PHE A 92 -12.38 3.50 -2.05
N SER A 93 -11.66 4.63 -1.99
CA SER A 93 -11.49 5.58 -3.10
C SER A 93 -10.07 5.65 -3.67
N GLY A 94 -9.10 4.98 -3.06
CA GLY A 94 -7.70 4.95 -3.49
C GLY A 94 -6.82 6.09 -2.96
N ALA A 95 -7.38 7.07 -2.24
CA ALA A 95 -6.62 8.12 -1.55
C ALA A 95 -7.40 8.69 -0.35
N THR A 96 -6.74 9.44 0.54
CA THR A 96 -7.40 10.02 1.74
C THR A 96 -8.40 11.14 1.42
N GLN A 97 -8.41 11.64 0.17
CA GLN A 97 -9.24 12.77 -0.26
C GLN A 97 -9.07 14.04 0.58
N GLY A 98 -7.90 14.22 1.19
CA GLY A 98 -7.60 15.37 2.05
C GLY A 98 -8.21 15.30 3.46
N VAL A 99 -8.85 14.18 3.81
CA VAL A 99 -9.31 13.92 5.18
C VAL A 99 -8.11 13.63 6.08
N VAL A 100 -8.05 14.31 7.22
CA VAL A 100 -6.91 14.27 8.15
C VAL A 100 -7.28 13.86 9.57
N ASP A 101 -8.58 13.78 9.87
CA ASP A 101 -9.09 13.41 11.19
C ASP A 101 -10.38 12.56 11.08
N ASP A 102 -10.97 12.22 12.23
CA ASP A 102 -12.20 11.41 12.35
C ASP A 102 -13.48 12.25 12.42
N SER A 103 -13.43 13.55 12.12
CA SER A 103 -14.63 14.36 12.05
C SER A 103 -15.56 13.87 10.93
N CYS A 104 -16.86 14.02 11.15
CA CYS A 104 -17.88 13.55 10.22
C CYS A 104 -19.05 14.54 10.25
N PRO A 105 -19.65 14.91 9.11
CA PRO A 105 -19.39 14.36 7.78
C PRO A 105 -18.32 15.12 6.97
N TYR A 106 -17.50 14.37 6.23
CA TYR A 106 -16.77 14.90 5.08
C TYR A 106 -17.56 14.69 3.80
N ASP A 107 -17.66 15.73 2.97
CA ASP A 107 -18.27 15.61 1.65
C ASP A 107 -17.24 15.10 0.64
N VAL A 108 -17.34 13.82 0.32
CA VAL A 108 -16.56 13.14 -0.73
C VAL A 108 -17.42 12.78 -1.94
N THR A 109 -18.55 13.49 -2.13
CA THR A 109 -19.44 13.27 -3.26
C THR A 109 -18.71 13.52 -4.58
N GLY A 110 -18.93 12.65 -5.57
CA GLY A 110 -18.33 12.77 -6.90
C GLY A 110 -16.91 12.22 -7.01
N VAL A 111 -16.30 11.78 -5.91
CA VAL A 111 -15.02 11.04 -5.94
C VAL A 111 -15.28 9.61 -6.43
N ASP A 112 -14.53 9.18 -7.45
CA ASP A 112 -14.57 7.81 -7.95
C ASP A 112 -14.08 6.83 -6.88
N ASN A 113 -14.77 5.71 -6.74
CA ASN A 113 -14.54 4.74 -5.67
C ASN A 113 -14.90 3.32 -6.12
N LEU A 114 -14.62 2.32 -5.28
CA LEU A 114 -14.89 0.93 -5.60
C LEU A 114 -16.37 0.69 -5.97
N GLY A 115 -17.32 1.36 -5.29
CA GLY A 115 -18.74 1.25 -5.59
C GLY A 115 -19.11 1.76 -6.99
N THR A 116 -18.64 2.94 -7.38
CA THR A 116 -18.90 3.50 -8.72
C THR A 116 -18.25 2.66 -9.82
N ARG A 117 -17.04 2.14 -9.59
CA ARG A 117 -16.34 1.25 -10.52
C ARG A 117 -17.04 -0.09 -10.70
N LEU A 118 -17.53 -0.69 -9.61
CA LEU A 118 -18.32 -1.93 -9.67
C LEU A 118 -19.63 -1.71 -10.42
N ALA A 119 -20.35 -0.62 -10.14
CA ALA A 119 -21.60 -0.30 -10.83
C ALA A 119 -21.39 -0.08 -12.34
N ALA A 120 -20.33 0.64 -12.73
CA ALA A 120 -19.97 0.84 -14.14
C ALA A 120 -19.61 -0.47 -14.86
N ALA A 121 -19.10 -1.47 -14.13
CA ALA A 121 -18.84 -2.81 -14.63
C ALA A 121 -20.07 -3.74 -14.60
N GLY A 122 -21.23 -3.26 -14.15
CA GLY A 122 -22.46 -4.06 -14.05
C GLY A 122 -22.54 -4.94 -12.80
N HIS A 123 -21.72 -4.69 -11.79
CA HIS A 123 -21.74 -5.39 -10.50
C HIS A 123 -22.45 -4.60 -9.40
N SER A 124 -23.02 -5.31 -8.43
CA SER A 124 -23.63 -4.72 -7.24
C SER A 124 -22.61 -4.46 -6.14
N PHE A 125 -22.87 -3.43 -5.33
CA PHE A 125 -22.11 -3.14 -4.11
C PHE A 125 -23.07 -2.86 -2.95
N ALA A 126 -22.76 -3.37 -1.77
CA ALA A 126 -23.49 -3.10 -0.54
C ALA A 126 -22.50 -2.90 0.62
N GLY A 127 -22.82 -1.97 1.51
CA GLY A 127 -22.06 -1.70 2.73
C GLY A 127 -22.93 -1.91 3.97
N TYR A 128 -22.34 -2.49 5.00
CA TYR A 128 -22.96 -2.70 6.30
C TYR A 128 -22.03 -2.11 7.36
N ALA A 129 -22.57 -1.24 8.20
CA ALA A 129 -21.86 -0.68 9.34
C ALA A 129 -22.55 -1.16 10.62
N GLU A 130 -21.76 -1.57 11.61
CA GLU A 130 -22.27 -1.95 12.91
C GLU A 130 -23.08 -0.81 13.51
N SER A 131 -24.17 -1.14 14.20
CA SER A 131 -25.04 -0.17 14.87
C SER A 131 -25.72 0.87 13.96
N MET A 132 -25.67 0.69 12.63
CA MET A 132 -26.41 1.58 11.72
C MET A 132 -27.92 1.35 11.89
N PRO A 133 -28.70 2.37 12.31
CA PRO A 133 -30.10 2.17 12.69
C PRO A 133 -31.00 1.90 11.48
N THR A 134 -30.70 2.50 10.32
CA THR A 134 -31.40 2.27 9.05
C THR A 134 -30.45 2.48 7.86
N PRO A 135 -30.69 1.85 6.69
CA PRO A 135 -29.94 2.13 5.47
C PRO A 135 -29.95 3.62 5.12
N GLY A 136 -28.77 4.20 4.91
CA GLY A 136 -28.63 5.60 4.53
C GLY A 136 -28.77 6.59 5.69
N CYS A 137 -28.79 6.13 6.95
CA CYS A 137 -28.75 7.03 8.10
C CYS A 137 -27.49 7.91 8.06
N ARG A 138 -27.67 9.22 8.19
CA ARG A 138 -26.58 10.18 8.38
C ARG A 138 -26.54 10.57 9.85
N LEU A 139 -25.36 10.51 10.46
CA LEU A 139 -25.17 11.06 11.80
C LEU A 139 -25.42 12.58 11.74
N PRO A 140 -26.09 13.16 12.76
CA PRO A 140 -26.23 14.61 12.83
C PRO A 140 -24.84 15.25 12.90
N ALA A 141 -24.70 16.41 12.23
CA ALA A 141 -23.49 17.22 12.25
C ALA A 141 -23.20 17.78 13.65
#